data_AF-E4XYP9-F1
#
_entry.id   AF-E4XYP9-F1
#
_cell.length_a   1.000
_cell.length_b   1.000
_cell.length_c   1.000
_cell.angle_alpha   90.00
_cell.angle_beta   90.00
_cell.angle_gamma   90.00
#
_symmetry.space_group_name_H-M   'P 1'
#
loop_
_entity.id
_entity.type
_entity.pdbx_description
1 polymer ?
#
loop_
_entity_poly.entity_id
_entity_poly.type
_entity_poly.pdbx_seq_one_letter_code
_entity_poly.pdbx_strand_id
1 'polypeptide(L)'
;MVSFVCVLLDFDIFWTNSCCDRARQKPILDSFAKMKADRKREFDAALAVAKAKKIKLAEAEKAEKKYLEETQKGPPVELSNDELDRKLVCHVCKERYNDEERAMSSLPCRHIFCQRCLEMTNPKICPGCRADYKNEDIKKLVFL
;
A
#
# COMPACT_ATOMS: atom_id res chain seq x y z
N MET A 1 -67.74 38.97 68.53
CA MET A 1 -67.04 39.90 67.62
C MET A 1 -65.87 40.46 68.43
N VAL A 2 -64.59 40.29 68.12
CA VAL A 2 -63.90 39.90 66.88
C VAL A 2 -62.65 39.12 67.29
N SER A 3 -62.37 38.06 66.55
CA SER A 3 -61.13 37.27 66.57
C SER A 3 -59.90 38.18 66.40
N PHE A 4 -58.85 37.96 67.19
CA PHE A 4 -57.51 38.38 66.79
C PHE A 4 -56.57 37.18 66.87
N VAL A 5 -56.39 36.62 65.68
CA VAL A 5 -55.53 35.50 65.36
C VAL A 5 -54.08 35.91 65.63
N CYS A 6 -53.35 34.95 66.17
CA CYS A 6 -51.92 34.94 66.42
C CYS A 6 -51.14 35.41 65.17
N VAL A 7 -50.53 36.60 65.23
CA VAL A 7 -49.52 37.05 64.25
C VAL A 7 -48.16 36.85 64.90
N LEU A 8 -47.69 35.62 64.83
CA LEU A 8 -46.32 35.21 65.09
C LEU A 8 -46.02 34.12 64.07
N LEU A 9 -45.33 34.49 62.97
CA LEU A 9 -44.50 33.65 62.10
C LEU A 9 -44.38 34.33 60.72
N ASP A 10 -43.43 35.24 60.56
CA ASP A 10 -42.99 35.67 59.21
C ASP A 10 -41.51 36.07 59.21
N PHE A 11 -40.66 35.22 59.79
CA PHE A 11 -39.21 35.36 59.64
C PHE A 11 -38.44 34.07 59.30
N ASP A 12 -39.14 32.92 59.15
CA ASP A 12 -38.48 31.61 58.93
C ASP A 12 -38.96 30.83 57.68
N ILE A 13 -39.73 31.44 56.77
CA ILE A 13 -40.25 30.74 55.58
C ILE A 13 -39.38 30.95 54.33
N PHE A 14 -38.43 31.91 54.34
CA PHE A 14 -37.53 32.08 53.20
C PHE A 14 -36.36 31.08 53.19
N TRP A 15 -35.98 30.51 54.34
CA TRP A 15 -34.84 29.59 54.43
C TRP A 15 -35.22 28.11 54.40
N THR A 16 -36.43 27.75 54.86
CA THR A 16 -36.90 26.36 54.91
C THR A 16 -37.39 25.82 53.56
N ASN A 17 -37.90 26.68 52.67
CA ASN A 17 -38.32 26.27 51.31
C ASN A 17 -37.18 26.17 50.29
N SER A 18 -36.06 26.89 50.50
CA SER A 18 -34.90 26.84 49.60
C SER A 18 -34.05 25.57 49.79
N CYS A 19 -34.06 24.98 51.00
CA CYS A 19 -33.36 23.73 51.30
C CYS A 19 -34.07 22.49 50.73
N CYS A 20 -35.40 22.46 50.71
CA CYS A 20 -36.16 21.31 50.19
C CYS A 20 -36.05 21.15 48.66
N ASP A 21 -36.01 22.25 47.91
CA ASP A 21 -35.88 22.21 46.45
C ASP A 21 -34.47 21.75 46.03
N ARG A 22 -33.43 22.23 46.72
CA ARG A 22 -32.04 21.82 46.48
C ARG A 22 -31.79 20.35 46.82
N ALA A 23 -32.38 19.83 47.90
CA ALA A 23 -32.29 18.42 48.26
C ALA A 23 -32.97 17.51 47.23
N ARG A 24 -34.06 17.99 46.60
CA ARG A 24 -34.80 17.26 45.56
C ARG A 24 -34.11 17.29 44.19
N GLN A 25 -33.42 18.38 43.88
CA GLN A 25 -32.68 18.56 42.61
C GLN A 25 -31.27 17.95 42.61
N LYS A 26 -30.66 17.75 43.80
CA LYS A 26 -29.35 17.10 43.95
C LYS A 26 -29.22 15.74 43.25
N PRO A 27 -30.13 14.76 43.41
CA PRO A 27 -30.01 13.48 42.70
C PRO A 27 -30.07 13.63 41.17
N ILE A 28 -30.85 14.60 40.68
CA ILE A 28 -30.96 14.91 39.25
C ILE A 28 -29.62 15.48 38.75
N LEU A 29 -29.04 16.46 39.43
CA LEU A 29 -27.73 17.03 39.09
C LEU A 29 -26.60 15.99 39.17
N ASP A 30 -26.62 15.12 40.19
CA ASP A 30 -25.65 14.03 40.35
C ASP A 30 -25.75 13.03 39.19
N SER A 31 -26.96 12.70 38.73
CA SER A 31 -27.17 11.84 37.56
C SER A 31 -26.65 12.46 36.26
N PHE A 32 -26.87 13.77 36.04
CA PHE A 32 -26.32 14.49 34.88
C PHE A 32 -24.80 14.57 34.92
N ALA A 33 -24.22 14.81 36.11
CA ALA A 33 -22.78 14.81 36.31
C ALA A 33 -22.18 13.43 35.98
N LYS A 34 -22.83 12.34 36.44
CA LYS A 34 -22.44 10.97 36.13
C LYS A 34 -22.52 10.67 34.63
N MET A 35 -23.64 10.98 33.98
CA MET A 35 -23.80 10.80 32.52
C MET A 35 -22.75 11.57 31.71
N LYS A 36 -22.43 12.80 32.12
CA LYS A 36 -21.40 13.62 31.47
C LYS A 36 -20.00 13.01 31.65
N ALA A 37 -19.72 12.47 32.83
CA ALA A 37 -18.46 11.78 33.11
C ALA A 37 -18.34 10.48 32.31
N ASP A 38 -19.41 9.69 32.23
CA ASP A 38 -19.43 8.43 31.49
C ASP A 38 -19.25 8.67 29.98
N ARG A 39 -19.98 9.63 29.40
CA ARG A 39 -19.80 10.02 27.98
C ARG A 39 -18.39 10.54 27.69
N LYS A 40 -17.80 11.30 28.61
CA LYS A 40 -16.41 11.77 28.46
C LYS A 40 -15.43 10.59 28.46
N ARG A 41 -15.61 9.62 29.36
CA ARG A 41 -14.79 8.40 29.40
C ARG A 41 -14.92 7.59 28.12
N GLU A 42 -16.13 7.42 27.59
CA GLU A 42 -16.36 6.75 26.31
C GLU A 42 -15.66 7.45 25.15
N PHE A 43 -15.74 8.79 25.11
CA PHE A 43 -15.06 9.59 24.09
C PHE A 43 -13.53 9.47 24.20
N ASP A 44 -12.98 9.57 25.41
CA ASP A 44 -11.54 9.45 25.66
C ASP A 44 -11.03 8.03 25.30
N ALA A 45 -11.83 7.00 25.59
CA ALA A 45 -11.54 5.61 25.22
C ALA A 45 -11.57 5.42 23.69
N ALA A 46 -12.57 5.96 23.00
CA ALA A 46 -12.65 5.92 21.54
C ALA A 46 -11.47 6.66 20.88
N LEU A 47 -11.06 7.80 21.45
CA LEU A 47 -9.90 8.55 20.98
C LEU A 47 -8.59 7.76 21.17
N ALA A 48 -8.44 7.05 22.30
CA ALA A 48 -7.29 6.21 22.55
C ALA A 48 -7.20 5.05 21.54
N VAL A 49 -8.31 4.39 21.23
CA VAL A 49 -8.38 3.34 20.20
C VAL A 49 -8.04 3.90 18.82
N ALA A 50 -8.58 5.07 18.46
CA ALA A 50 -8.28 5.71 17.18
C ALA A 50 -6.80 6.08 17.05
N LYS A 51 -6.18 6.61 18.12
CA LYS A 51 -4.74 6.91 18.15
C LYS A 51 -3.89 5.65 17.98
N ALA A 52 -4.22 4.57 18.68
CA ALA A 52 -3.50 3.30 18.56
C ALA A 52 -3.61 2.71 17.14
N LYS A 53 -4.79 2.80 16.50
CA LYS A 53 -4.98 2.38 15.10
C LYS A 53 -4.12 3.20 14.13
N LYS A 54 -4.03 4.52 14.31
CA LYS A 54 -3.18 5.39 13.48
C LYS A 54 -1.70 5.06 13.62
N ILE A 55 -1.23 4.78 14.84
CA ILE A 55 0.17 4.38 15.07
C ILE A 55 0.47 3.06 14.34
N LYS A 56 -0.39 2.06 14.49
CA LYS A 56 -0.24 0.76 13.79
C LYS A 56 -0.23 0.92 12.27
N LEU A 57 -1.09 1.79 11.73
CA LEU A 57 -1.13 2.08 10.29
C LEU A 57 0.17 2.76 9.83
N ALA A 58 0.66 3.76 10.56
CA ALA A 58 1.91 4.45 10.23
C ALA A 58 3.13 3.51 10.32
N GLU A 59 3.15 2.59 11.28
CA GLU A 59 4.18 1.55 11.39
C GLU A 59 4.12 0.58 10.20
N ALA A 60 2.93 0.17 9.77
CA ALA A 60 2.73 -0.68 8.59
C ALA A 60 3.17 0.02 7.30
N GLU A 61 2.77 1.28 7.09
CA GLU A 61 3.19 2.09 5.94
C GLU A 61 4.73 2.28 5.90
N LYS A 62 5.36 2.44 7.07
CA LYS A 62 6.83 2.53 7.17
C LYS A 62 7.51 1.20 6.83
N ALA A 63 6.94 0.08 7.29
CA ALA A 63 7.45 -1.25 6.96
C ALA A 63 7.33 -1.56 5.45
N GLU A 64 6.20 -1.18 4.85
CA GLU A 64 5.98 -1.32 3.40
C GLU A 64 7.00 -0.49 2.59
N LYS A 65 7.20 0.79 2.95
CA LYS A 65 8.21 1.64 2.32
C LYS A 65 9.62 1.07 2.43
N LYS A 66 9.99 0.52 3.60
CA LYS A 66 11.29 -0.10 3.83
C LYS A 66 11.49 -1.32 2.92
N TYR A 67 10.48 -2.18 2.77
CA TYR A 67 10.53 -3.35 1.89
C TYR A 67 10.71 -2.98 0.41
N LEU A 68 9.98 -1.96 -0.06
CA LEU A 68 10.14 -1.43 -1.42
C LEU A 68 11.55 -0.88 -1.67
N GLU A 69 12.12 -0.16 -0.70
CA GLU A 69 13.48 0.38 -0.82
C GLU A 69 14.54 -0.74 -0.84
N GLU A 70 14.35 -1.81 -0.08
CA GLU A 70 15.26 -2.97 -0.08
C GLU A 70 15.20 -3.76 -1.39
N THR A 71 14.01 -3.96 -1.97
CA THR A 71 13.84 -4.66 -3.25
C THR A 71 14.37 -3.88 -4.46
N GLN A 72 14.39 -2.55 -4.39
CA GLN A 72 14.94 -1.68 -5.44
C GLN A 72 16.47 -1.51 -5.37
N LYS A 73 17.12 -1.93 -4.28
CA LYS A 73 18.60 -1.90 -4.09
C LYS A 73 19.30 -3.15 -4.61
N GLY A 74 18.72 -3.86 -5.59
CA GLY A 74 19.54 -4.73 -6.42
C GLY A 74 20.73 -3.92 -6.94
N PRO A 75 21.95 -4.50 -7.03
CA PRO A 75 23.08 -3.76 -7.59
C PRO A 75 22.62 -3.15 -8.91
N PRO A 76 22.86 -1.85 -9.15
CA PRO A 76 22.67 -1.29 -10.49
C PRO A 76 23.47 -2.22 -11.39
N VAL A 77 22.79 -3.01 -12.22
CA VAL A 77 23.45 -3.68 -13.30
C VAL A 77 23.71 -2.56 -14.28
N GLU A 78 24.78 -1.79 -14.02
CA GLU A 78 25.42 -0.94 -15.00
C GLU A 78 25.95 -1.92 -16.06
N LEU A 79 25.06 -2.33 -16.97
CA LEU A 79 25.47 -2.97 -18.19
C LEU A 79 26.34 -1.93 -18.88
N SER A 80 27.66 -2.16 -18.86
CA SER A 80 28.55 -1.38 -19.69
C SER A 80 28.05 -1.44 -21.13
N ASN A 81 28.21 -0.36 -21.89
CA ASN A 81 27.81 -0.35 -23.29
C ASN A 81 28.41 -1.54 -24.06
N ASP A 82 29.61 -1.98 -23.66
CA ASP A 82 30.29 -3.17 -24.20
C ASP A 82 29.49 -4.47 -23.99
N GLU A 83 28.80 -4.63 -22.85
CA GLU A 83 28.00 -5.82 -22.59
C GLU A 83 26.68 -5.80 -23.35
N LEU A 84 26.06 -4.62 -23.49
CA LEU A 84 24.87 -4.46 -24.33
C LEU A 84 25.19 -4.78 -25.80
N ASP A 85 26.33 -4.30 -26.28
CA ASP A 85 26.81 -4.56 -27.62
C ASP A 85 27.04 -6.05 -27.88
N ARG A 86 27.56 -6.80 -26.91
CA ARG A 86 27.71 -8.26 -27.03
C ARG A 86 26.37 -8.99 -27.15
N LYS A 87 25.31 -8.46 -26.54
CA LYS A 87 23.95 -9.06 -26.58
C LYS A 87 23.21 -8.72 -27.87
N LEU A 88 23.56 -7.62 -28.52
CA LEU A 88 22.94 -7.15 -29.77
C LEU A 88 23.68 -7.62 -31.04
N VAL A 89 24.55 -8.62 -30.91
CA VAL A 89 25.37 -9.16 -32.00
C VAL A 89 25.08 -10.65 -32.19
N CYS A 90 25.03 -11.09 -33.45
CA CYS A 90 24.86 -12.50 -33.78
C CYS A 90 26.11 -13.31 -33.41
N HIS A 91 25.94 -14.40 -32.67
CA HIS A 91 27.07 -15.24 -32.26
C HIS A 91 27.74 -16.01 -33.40
N VAL A 92 27.11 -16.10 -34.58
CA VAL A 92 27.66 -16.78 -35.77
C VAL A 92 28.51 -15.81 -36.60
N CYS A 93 27.91 -14.75 -37.13
CA CYS A 93 28.61 -13.79 -38.00
C CYS A 93 29.31 -12.64 -37.26
N LYS A 94 29.07 -12.49 -35.94
CA LYS A 94 29.61 -11.41 -35.10
C LYS A 94 29.22 -10.00 -35.55
N GLU A 95 28.13 -9.86 -36.29
CA GLU A 95 27.57 -8.57 -36.71
C GLU A 95 26.30 -8.20 -35.91
N ARG A 96 26.02 -6.90 -35.81
CA ARG A 96 24.84 -6.38 -35.12
C ARG A 96 23.55 -6.81 -35.82
N TYR A 97 22.51 -7.06 -35.03
CA TYR A 97 21.16 -7.26 -35.56
C TYR A 97 20.62 -5.97 -36.17
N ASN A 98 19.79 -6.11 -37.20
CA ASN A 98 19.06 -5.02 -37.84
C ASN A 98 17.65 -5.49 -38.21
N ASP A 99 16.77 -4.58 -38.64
CA ASP A 99 15.36 -4.92 -38.92
C ASP A 99 15.14 -5.58 -40.30
N GLU A 100 16.19 -5.66 -41.13
CA GLU A 100 16.13 -6.15 -42.50
C GLU A 100 16.69 -7.60 -42.62
N GLU A 101 17.85 -7.79 -43.25
CA GLU A 101 18.45 -9.11 -43.49
C GLU A 101 18.96 -9.81 -42.22
N ARG A 102 19.33 -9.03 -41.20
CA ARG A 102 19.90 -9.51 -39.93
C ARG A 102 18.91 -9.37 -38.79
N ALA A 103 17.63 -9.55 -39.10
CA ALA A 103 16.58 -9.66 -38.11
C ALA A 103 16.92 -10.74 -37.08
N MET A 104 16.77 -10.37 -35.81
CA MET A 104 16.93 -11.29 -34.70
C MET A 104 15.88 -12.40 -34.81
N SER A 105 16.30 -13.65 -34.94
CA SER A 105 15.41 -14.78 -35.18
C SER A 105 15.66 -15.89 -34.17
N SER A 106 14.57 -16.49 -33.68
CA SER A 106 14.59 -17.58 -32.71
C SER A 106 14.26 -18.92 -33.36
N LEU A 107 14.94 -19.97 -32.91
CA LEU A 107 14.66 -21.37 -33.26
C LEU A 107 13.78 -22.05 -32.19
N PRO A 108 13.17 -23.23 -32.47
CA PRO A 108 12.40 -24.00 -31.48
C PRO A 108 13.19 -24.34 -30.22
N CYS A 109 14.50 -24.52 -30.35
CA CYS A 109 15.44 -24.77 -29.25
C CYS A 109 15.79 -23.50 -28.45
N ARG A 110 15.10 -22.37 -28.68
CA ARG A 110 15.25 -21.08 -27.99
C ARG A 110 16.60 -20.36 -28.16
N HIS A 111 17.45 -20.83 -29.08
CA HIS A 111 18.64 -20.08 -29.47
C HIS A 111 18.30 -18.99 -30.48
N ILE A 112 19.01 -17.87 -30.39
CA ILE A 112 18.77 -16.67 -31.17
C ILE A 112 19.98 -16.39 -32.08
N PHE A 113 19.71 -16.19 -33.37
CA PHE A 113 20.72 -15.87 -34.39
C PHE A 113 20.14 -14.92 -35.45
N CYS A 114 21.00 -14.40 -36.32
CA CYS A 114 20.55 -13.55 -37.42
C CYS A 114 19.80 -14.37 -38.48
N GLN A 115 18.74 -13.83 -39.07
CA GLN A 115 17.95 -14.53 -40.07
C GLN A 115 18.82 -15.05 -41.23
N ARG A 116 19.64 -14.18 -41.82
CA ARG A 116 20.60 -14.54 -42.87
C ARG A 116 21.50 -15.72 -42.49
N CYS A 117 21.92 -15.82 -41.22
CA CYS A 117 22.76 -16.89 -40.72
C CYS A 117 22.02 -18.23 -40.75
N LEU A 118 20.77 -18.25 -40.29
CA LEU A 118 19.93 -19.45 -40.25
C LEU A 118 19.52 -19.91 -41.66
N GLU A 119 19.34 -18.97 -42.59
CA GLU A 119 19.03 -19.24 -44.00
C GLU A 119 20.22 -19.87 -44.74
N MET A 120 21.43 -19.33 -44.54
CA MET A 120 22.66 -19.85 -45.15
C MET A 120 23.16 -21.17 -44.54
N THR A 121 22.72 -21.51 -43.32
CA THR A 121 23.14 -22.73 -42.64
C THR A 121 22.55 -23.97 -43.32
N ASN A 122 23.43 -24.86 -43.81
CA ASN A 122 23.09 -26.14 -44.41
C ASN A 122 24.12 -27.21 -43.97
N PRO A 123 23.72 -28.32 -43.33
CA PRO A 123 22.37 -28.74 -42.98
C PRO A 123 21.69 -27.83 -41.94
N LYS A 124 20.36 -27.87 -41.84
CA LYS A 124 19.56 -27.02 -40.96
C LYS A 124 19.65 -27.47 -39.49
N ILE A 125 20.82 -27.22 -38.90
CA ILE A 125 21.22 -27.64 -37.55
C ILE A 125 21.57 -26.39 -36.73
N CYS A 126 21.00 -26.26 -35.54
CA CYS A 126 21.22 -25.10 -34.67
C CYS A 126 22.71 -24.96 -34.28
N PRO A 127 23.35 -23.80 -34.51
CA PRO A 127 24.76 -23.61 -34.15
C PRO A 127 25.06 -23.69 -32.64
N GLY A 128 24.06 -23.47 -31.77
CA GLY A 128 24.23 -23.49 -30.31
C GLY A 128 24.08 -24.87 -29.68
N CYS A 129 23.02 -25.60 -30.02
CA CYS A 129 22.69 -26.89 -29.40
C CYS A 129 22.63 -28.07 -30.36
N ARG A 130 22.85 -27.85 -31.66
CA ARG A 130 22.81 -28.87 -32.72
C ARG A 130 21.46 -29.58 -32.91
N ALA A 131 20.37 -29.00 -32.40
CA ALA A 131 19.03 -29.46 -32.72
C ALA A 131 18.70 -29.17 -34.19
N ASP A 132 18.04 -30.12 -34.87
CA ASP A 132 17.52 -29.94 -36.21
C ASP A 132 16.38 -28.91 -36.23
N TYR A 133 16.27 -28.15 -37.30
CA TYR A 133 15.18 -27.21 -37.53
C TYR A 133 14.81 -27.13 -39.02
N LYS A 134 13.62 -26.64 -39.34
CA LYS A 134 13.20 -26.33 -40.72
C LYS A 134 13.15 -24.82 -40.92
N ASN A 135 13.13 -24.37 -42.18
CA ASN A 135 13.02 -22.93 -42.48
C ASN A 135 11.73 -22.30 -41.92
N GLU A 136 10.65 -23.06 -41.87
CA GLU A 136 9.35 -22.65 -41.30
C GLU A 136 9.40 -22.43 -39.77
N ASP A 137 10.38 -23.05 -39.09
CA ASP A 137 10.53 -22.94 -37.64
C ASP A 137 11.26 -21.65 -37.21
N ILE A 138 11.81 -20.91 -38.16
CA ILE A 138 12.55 -19.67 -37.91
C ILE A 138 11.55 -18.53 -37.63
N LYS A 139 11.50 -18.06 -36.39
CA LYS A 139 10.60 -16.96 -35.98
C LYS A 139 11.37 -15.68 -35.77
N LYS A 140 11.09 -14.66 -36.60
CA LYS A 140 11.62 -13.30 -36.42
C LYS A 140 11.04 -12.69 -35.15
N LEU A 141 11.91 -12.09 -34.33
CA LEU A 141 11.53 -11.34 -33.14
C LEU A 141 11.33 -9.88 -33.53
N VAL A 142 10.11 -9.37 -33.34
CA VAL A 142 9.77 -7.96 -33.57
C VAL A 142 9.54 -7.32 -32.20
N PHE A 143 10.23 -6.22 -31.93
CA PHE A 143 9.96 -5.40 -30.75
C PHE A 143 8.84 -4.42 -31.12
N LEU A 144 7.64 -4.66 -30.58
CA LEU A 144 6.46 -3.81 -30.75
C LEU A 144 6.50 -2.59 -29.81
#